data_AF-A0A961J558-F1
#
_entry.id   AF-A0A961J558-F1
#
_cell.length_a   1.000
_cell.length_b   1.000
_cell.length_c   1.000
_cell.angle_alpha   90.00
_cell.angle_beta   90.00
_cell.angle_gamma   90.00
#
_symmetry.space_group_name_H-M   'P 1'
#
loop_
_entity.id
_entity.type
_entity.pdbx_description
1 polymer ?
#
loop_
_entity_poly.entity_id
_entity_poly.type
_entity_poly.pdbx_seq_one_letter_code
_entity_poly.pdbx_strand_id
1 'polypeptide(L)'
;MSEAKQPMLAADGRPLKRSLSRALRMQKIRALALIAPLLIFVLVTFIAPIADMLFRSVENQIVSETMPTSTALLADWDGQGVPGEDVFAAAYEDMAVAAQRKELTRLGSRLNYEMTGASSLFRKLNRGLEDVGELYLKQFKKHDKAWDKAETWASLLGEPAWLAEQEAWKKGESQPEFVLRDGMAELLPRTVQAYQKFADFEQGVEGKSLVKEEPWPIVHTALYQDLKSQDVSGYTGPQADMLKAAATLVASPDFETTTFSEAFKEIDKDWLKPEIWQTIQTFSPKYTSGYFLNAVDMQLTPDGIEVRNERQRIYMLLFQRTIIMSLAITLSCILLAYPVSYLLSNLPMRKANLLMILVLLPFWTSLLVRTSAWKVMLQQQGVINDTLVWLGLVADDNRLVMINNQLGTIIAMTH
;
A
#
# COMPACT_ATOMS: atom_id res chain seq x y z
N MET A 1 -11.27 -58.77 51.41
CA MET A 1 -9.82 -58.49 51.43
C MET A 1 -9.48 -57.79 50.12
N SER A 2 -9.13 -56.50 50.16
CA SER A 2 -8.76 -55.72 48.98
C SER A 2 -7.29 -56.00 48.66
N GLU A 3 -7.03 -56.70 47.55
CA GLU A 3 -5.69 -56.77 46.98
C GLU A 3 -5.29 -55.37 46.50
N ALA A 4 -4.48 -54.69 47.31
CA ALA A 4 -3.87 -53.43 46.92
C ALA A 4 -2.97 -53.70 45.71
N LYS A 5 -3.39 -53.21 44.53
CA LYS A 5 -2.65 -53.24 43.27
C LYS A 5 -1.32 -52.49 43.47
N GLN A 6 -0.28 -53.20 43.90
CA GLN A 6 1.04 -52.62 44.14
C GLN A 6 1.52 -51.95 42.85
N PRO A 7 1.95 -50.67 42.91
CA PRO A 7 2.41 -49.98 41.72
C PRO A 7 3.64 -50.70 41.18
N MET A 8 3.59 -51.18 39.93
CA MET A 8 4.77 -51.77 39.29
C MET A 8 5.91 -50.75 39.34
N LEU A 9 7.02 -51.14 39.95
CA LEU A 9 8.21 -50.31 40.15
C LEU A 9 9.22 -50.64 39.06
N ALA A 10 9.98 -49.65 38.60
CA ALA A 10 11.17 -49.88 37.80
C ALA A 10 12.31 -50.42 38.70
N ALA A 11 13.40 -50.90 38.09
CA ALA A 11 14.55 -51.51 38.80
C ALA A 11 15.22 -50.59 39.86
N ASP A 12 14.89 -49.30 39.86
CA ASP A 12 15.35 -48.26 40.78
C ASP A 12 14.33 -47.90 41.89
N GLY A 13 13.26 -48.68 42.04
CA GLY A 13 12.26 -48.51 43.12
C GLY A 13 11.25 -47.37 42.90
N ARG A 14 11.24 -46.73 41.73
CA ARG A 14 10.29 -45.66 41.38
C ARG A 14 9.08 -46.21 40.60
N PRO A 15 7.88 -45.60 40.72
CA PRO A 15 6.69 -46.05 39.97
C PRO A 15 6.93 -46.04 38.45
N LEU A 16 6.69 -47.17 37.79
CA LEU A 16 6.94 -47.41 36.36
C LEU A 16 6.30 -46.35 35.45
N LYS A 17 5.11 -45.84 35.80
CA LYS A 17 4.45 -44.76 35.04
C LYS A 17 5.26 -43.46 35.03
N ARG A 18 5.98 -43.13 36.11
CA ARG A 18 6.80 -41.90 36.20
C ARG A 18 8.14 -42.04 35.48
N SER A 19 8.76 -43.23 35.51
CA SER A 19 9.98 -43.49 34.74
C SER A 19 9.69 -43.58 33.24
N LEU A 20 8.58 -44.23 32.86
CA LEU A 20 8.11 -44.30 31.47
C LEU A 20 7.76 -42.92 30.90
N SER A 21 7.04 -42.07 31.65
CA SER A 21 6.71 -40.72 31.17
C SER A 21 7.94 -39.82 31.02
N ARG A 22 8.94 -39.96 31.90
CA ARG A 22 10.23 -39.26 31.78
C ARG A 22 11.03 -39.75 30.57
N ALA A 23 11.10 -41.06 30.36
CA ALA A 23 11.77 -41.66 29.20
C ALA A 23 11.09 -41.24 27.88
N LEU A 24 9.75 -41.27 27.84
CA LEU A 24 8.96 -40.81 26.69
C LEU A 24 9.14 -39.30 26.43
N ARG A 25 9.23 -38.46 27.47
CA ARG A 25 9.49 -37.02 27.31
C ARG A 25 10.89 -36.77 26.73
N MET A 26 11.90 -37.50 27.19
CA MET A 26 13.26 -37.41 26.63
C MET A 26 13.33 -37.87 25.18
N GLN A 27 12.60 -38.93 24.83
CA GLN A 27 12.50 -39.41 23.45
C GLN A 27 11.78 -38.40 22.55
N LYS A 28 10.68 -37.80 23.03
CA LYS A 28 9.96 -36.72 22.32
C LYS A 28 10.81 -35.46 22.14
N ILE A 29 11.55 -35.05 23.17
CA ILE A 29 12.46 -33.90 23.10
C ILE A 29 13.59 -34.17 22.09
N ARG A 30 14.17 -35.38 22.08
CA ARG A 30 15.18 -35.75 21.07
C ARG A 30 14.61 -35.74 19.66
N ALA A 31 13.42 -36.31 19.45
CA ALA A 31 12.75 -36.29 18.15
C ALA A 31 12.44 -34.85 17.68
N LEU A 32 11.93 -33.99 18.58
CA LEU A 32 11.71 -32.57 18.30
C LEU A 32 13.02 -31.84 18.02
N ALA A 33 14.09 -32.09 18.77
CA ALA A 33 15.39 -31.46 18.55
C ALA A 33 16.02 -31.82 17.20
N LEU A 34 15.78 -33.04 16.70
CA LEU A 34 16.24 -33.46 15.37
C LEU A 34 15.45 -32.78 14.24
N ILE A 35 14.16 -32.48 14.46
CA ILE A 35 13.28 -31.84 13.45
C ILE A 35 13.31 -30.31 13.58
N ALA A 36 13.66 -29.77 14.75
CA ALA A 36 13.63 -28.34 15.05
C ALA A 36 14.41 -27.47 14.05
N PRO A 37 15.63 -27.83 13.57
CA PRO A 37 16.33 -27.01 12.59
C PRO A 37 15.56 -26.85 11.29
N LEU A 38 14.96 -27.94 10.78
CA LEU A 38 14.13 -27.90 9.58
C LEU A 38 12.84 -27.09 9.82
N LEU A 39 12.19 -27.29 10.97
CA LEU A 39 10.97 -26.58 11.32
C LEU A 39 11.21 -25.07 11.52
N ILE A 40 12.31 -24.69 12.18
CA ILE A 40 12.75 -23.29 12.32
C ILE A 40 13.06 -22.72 10.94
N PHE A 41 13.79 -23.45 10.09
CA PHE A 41 14.06 -23.01 8.73
C PHE A 41 12.77 -22.72 7.96
N VAL A 42 11.79 -23.63 7.99
CA VAL A 42 10.48 -23.41 7.33
C VAL A 42 9.72 -22.23 7.95
N LEU A 43 9.73 -22.10 9.28
CA LEU A 43 9.09 -20.98 9.97
C LEU A 43 9.70 -19.64 9.54
N VAL A 44 11.02 -19.55 9.45
CA VAL A 44 11.73 -18.31 9.13
C VAL A 44 11.70 -18.00 7.62
N THR A 45 11.75 -19.00 6.75
CA THR A 45 11.88 -18.77 5.30
C THR A 45 10.55 -18.76 4.55
N PHE A 46 9.52 -19.43 5.07
CA PHE A 46 8.20 -19.48 4.44
C PHE A 46 7.14 -18.80 5.29
N ILE A 47 6.99 -19.18 6.56
CA ILE A 47 5.87 -18.68 7.37
C ILE A 47 6.04 -17.21 7.75
N ALA A 48 7.23 -16.80 8.19
CA ALA A 48 7.50 -15.42 8.60
C ALA A 48 7.37 -14.43 7.42
N PRO A 49 7.91 -14.67 6.21
CA PRO A 49 7.69 -13.78 5.07
C PRO A 49 6.24 -13.74 4.60
N ILE A 50 5.50 -14.86 4.67
CA ILE A 50 4.06 -14.87 4.37
C ILE A 50 3.30 -14.02 5.39
N ALA A 51 3.61 -14.17 6.68
CA ALA A 51 3.01 -13.36 7.74
C ALA A 51 3.35 -11.87 7.56
N ASP A 52 4.61 -11.53 7.28
CA ASP A 52 5.05 -10.16 6.99
C ASP A 52 4.31 -9.58 5.78
N MET A 53 4.23 -10.34 4.68
CA MET A 53 3.48 -9.94 3.48
C MET A 53 1.99 -9.74 3.76
N LEU A 54 1.39 -10.59 4.60
CA LEU A 54 0.01 -10.41 5.05
C LEU A 54 -0.15 -9.16 5.90
N PHE A 55 0.74 -8.86 6.85
CA PHE A 55 0.68 -7.61 7.65
C PHE A 55 0.93 -6.35 6.80
N ARG A 56 1.87 -6.40 5.84
CA ARG A 56 2.07 -5.31 4.88
C ARG A 56 0.83 -5.00 4.04
N SER A 57 -0.03 -6.00 3.81
CA SER A 57 -1.33 -5.79 3.15
C SER A 57 -2.37 -5.07 4.01
N VAL A 58 -2.11 -4.84 5.29
CA VAL A 58 -2.99 -4.13 6.24
C VAL A 58 -2.43 -2.75 6.58
N GLU A 59 -1.14 -2.57 6.34
CA GLU A 59 -0.41 -1.35 6.62
C GLU A 59 -0.67 -0.31 5.53
N ASN A 60 -1.26 0.82 5.91
CA ASN A 60 -1.58 1.92 5.00
C ASN A 60 -0.91 3.20 5.48
N GLN A 61 0.42 3.24 5.42
CA GLN A 61 1.16 4.41 5.87
C GLN A 61 1.20 5.54 4.84
N ILE A 62 0.84 5.28 3.58
CA ILE A 62 0.99 6.25 2.48
C ILE A 62 0.29 7.57 2.78
N VAL A 63 -0.95 7.54 3.31
CA VAL A 63 -1.71 8.77 3.59
C VAL A 63 -1.05 9.57 4.72
N SER A 64 -0.75 8.93 5.84
CA SER A 64 -0.09 9.58 6.99
C SER A 64 1.36 9.99 6.74
N GLU A 65 2.09 9.27 5.88
CA GLU A 65 3.47 9.61 5.52
C GLU A 65 3.52 10.78 4.55
N THR A 66 2.56 10.85 3.62
CA THR A 66 2.49 11.92 2.62
C THR A 66 1.88 13.19 3.20
N MET A 67 0.95 13.06 4.16
CA MET A 67 0.23 14.18 4.78
C MET A 67 0.25 14.15 6.31
N PRO A 68 1.42 14.15 6.97
CA PRO A 68 1.52 13.95 8.41
C PRO A 68 0.83 15.04 9.22
N THR A 69 0.93 16.30 8.80
CA THR A 69 0.38 17.45 9.54
C THR A 69 -1.13 17.50 9.38
N SER A 70 -1.59 17.32 8.14
CA SER A 70 -3.00 17.38 7.78
C SER A 70 -3.79 16.23 8.40
N THR A 71 -3.23 15.02 8.39
CA THR A 71 -3.88 13.85 8.97
C THR A 71 -3.95 13.92 10.49
N ALA A 72 -3.00 14.60 11.14
CA ALA A 72 -3.09 14.91 12.56
C ALA A 72 -4.25 15.87 12.88
N LEU A 73 -4.44 16.94 12.10
CA LEU A 73 -5.57 17.86 12.28
C LEU A 73 -6.92 17.20 11.93
N LEU A 74 -6.94 16.38 10.87
CA LEU A 74 -8.13 15.63 10.49
C LEU A 74 -8.53 14.60 11.54
N ALA A 75 -7.63 14.15 12.43
CA ALA A 75 -7.99 13.18 13.47
C ALA A 75 -9.07 13.72 14.41
N ASP A 76 -9.07 15.03 14.68
CA ASP A 76 -10.02 15.71 15.56
C ASP A 76 -11.23 16.31 14.82
N TRP A 77 -11.24 16.24 13.48
CA TRP A 77 -12.34 16.74 12.65
C TRP A 77 -13.57 15.83 12.75
N ASP A 78 -14.75 16.42 12.87
CA ASP A 78 -16.04 15.73 13.08
C ASP A 78 -16.60 15.01 11.84
N GLY A 79 -15.91 15.14 10.70
CA GLY A 79 -16.33 14.56 9.43
C GLY A 79 -17.49 15.30 8.77
N GLN A 80 -17.94 16.44 9.31
CA GLN A 80 -19.06 17.21 8.78
C GLN A 80 -18.57 18.43 7.98
N GLY A 81 -19.20 18.65 6.83
CA GLY A 81 -18.89 19.78 5.97
C GLY A 81 -17.47 19.74 5.38
N VAL A 82 -16.94 20.91 5.06
CA VAL A 82 -15.57 21.06 4.58
C VAL A 82 -14.70 21.40 5.79
N PRO A 83 -13.50 20.80 5.94
CA PRO A 83 -12.65 21.08 7.08
C PRO A 83 -12.18 22.54 7.11
N GLY A 84 -11.71 22.98 8.27
CA GLY A 84 -11.24 24.33 8.50
C GLY A 84 -10.04 24.73 7.64
N GLU A 85 -9.79 26.03 7.58
CA GLU A 85 -8.68 26.62 6.83
C GLU A 85 -7.30 26.16 7.34
N ASP A 86 -7.20 25.79 8.61
CA ASP A 86 -6.03 25.16 9.24
C ASP A 86 -5.69 23.80 8.61
N VAL A 87 -6.71 22.98 8.32
CA VAL A 87 -6.54 21.70 7.62
C VAL A 87 -6.10 21.93 6.18
N PHE A 88 -6.69 22.90 5.48
CA PHE A 88 -6.26 23.23 4.11
C PHE A 88 -4.83 23.78 4.07
N ALA A 89 -4.43 24.60 5.03
CA ALA A 89 -3.06 25.10 5.16
C ALA A 89 -2.07 23.95 5.37
N ALA A 90 -2.36 23.05 6.32
CA ALA A 90 -1.54 21.86 6.54
C ALA A 90 -1.48 20.95 5.30
N ALA A 91 -2.60 20.77 4.60
CA ALA A 91 -2.70 19.98 3.38
C ALA A 91 -1.86 20.59 2.26
N TYR A 92 -1.91 21.91 2.08
CA TYR A 92 -1.06 22.60 1.14
C TYR A 92 0.42 22.33 1.43
N GLU A 93 0.85 22.50 2.68
CA GLU A 93 2.26 22.32 3.04
C GLU A 93 2.75 20.89 2.82
N ASP A 94 2.00 19.91 3.32
CA ASP A 94 2.32 18.50 3.17
C ASP A 94 2.36 18.09 1.69
N MET A 95 1.33 18.46 0.93
CA MET A 95 1.18 18.06 -0.47
C MET A 95 2.16 18.77 -1.40
N ALA A 96 2.53 20.02 -1.12
CA ALA A 96 3.55 20.73 -1.89
C ALA A 96 4.92 20.07 -1.72
N VAL A 97 5.29 19.66 -0.51
CA VAL A 97 6.54 18.90 -0.27
C VAL A 97 6.47 17.53 -0.95
N ALA A 98 5.34 16.82 -0.82
CA ALA A 98 5.13 15.53 -1.46
C ALA A 98 5.15 15.62 -3.00
N ALA A 99 4.73 16.74 -3.59
CA ALA A 99 4.80 16.97 -5.03
C ALA A 99 6.25 17.04 -5.50
N GLN A 100 7.13 17.76 -4.78
CA GLN A 100 8.56 17.85 -5.08
C GLN A 100 9.25 16.49 -4.96
N ARG A 101 8.84 15.67 -3.99
CA ARG A 101 9.30 14.29 -3.81
C ARG A 101 8.69 13.27 -4.77
N LYS A 102 7.77 13.70 -5.65
CA LYS A 102 7.01 12.83 -6.59
C LYS A 102 6.14 11.78 -5.90
N GLU A 103 5.77 12.02 -4.65
CA GLU A 103 4.97 11.12 -3.81
C GLU A 103 3.47 11.41 -3.89
N LEU A 104 3.09 12.66 -4.22
CA LEU A 104 1.68 13.08 -4.26
C LEU A 104 0.83 12.27 -5.27
N THR A 105 1.39 11.91 -6.42
CA THR A 105 0.69 11.09 -7.42
C THR A 105 0.50 9.64 -6.97
N ARG A 106 1.39 9.12 -6.14
CA ARG A 106 1.28 7.79 -5.51
C ARG A 106 0.14 7.79 -4.50
N LEU A 107 0.01 8.85 -3.68
CA LEU A 107 -1.13 9.03 -2.78
C LEU A 107 -2.46 9.05 -3.54
N GLY A 108 -2.57 9.85 -4.60
CA GLY A 108 -3.76 9.88 -5.44
C GLY A 108 -4.10 8.53 -6.10
N SER A 109 -3.09 7.73 -6.44
CA SER A 109 -3.29 6.37 -6.97
C SER A 109 -3.80 5.41 -5.89
N ARG A 110 -3.29 5.53 -4.66
CA ARG A 110 -3.73 4.73 -3.51
C ARG A 110 -5.18 5.01 -3.11
N LEU A 111 -5.56 6.29 -3.05
CA LEU A 111 -6.91 6.71 -2.70
C LEU A 111 -7.92 6.38 -3.80
N ASN A 112 -7.48 6.19 -5.05
CA ASN A 112 -8.38 5.86 -6.16
C ASN A 112 -8.98 4.45 -6.08
N TYR A 113 -8.40 3.55 -5.28
CA TYR A 113 -9.01 2.26 -4.97
C TYR A 113 -10.26 2.41 -4.09
N GLU A 114 -10.35 3.51 -3.34
CA GLU A 114 -11.40 3.78 -2.36
C GLU A 114 -12.40 4.82 -2.90
N MET A 115 -11.90 5.85 -3.58
CA MET A 115 -12.69 6.95 -4.14
C MET A 115 -12.37 7.13 -5.63
N THR A 116 -13.36 6.85 -6.49
CA THR A 116 -13.20 7.01 -7.94
C THR A 116 -12.88 8.46 -8.30
N GLY A 117 -11.84 8.68 -9.10
CA GLY A 117 -11.44 10.00 -9.55
C GLY A 117 -10.33 10.65 -8.71
N ALA A 118 -9.97 10.07 -7.55
CA ALA A 118 -8.91 10.59 -6.69
C ALA A 118 -7.57 10.75 -7.45
N SER A 119 -7.20 9.81 -8.32
CA SER A 119 -5.95 9.95 -9.09
C SER A 119 -5.94 11.18 -10.01
N SER A 120 -7.08 11.51 -10.60
CA SER A 120 -7.21 12.70 -11.46
C SER A 120 -7.13 13.98 -10.63
N LEU A 121 -7.85 13.99 -9.50
CA LEU A 121 -7.88 15.11 -8.55
C LEU A 121 -6.47 15.46 -8.05
N PHE A 122 -5.74 14.48 -7.54
CA PHE A 122 -4.37 14.66 -7.03
C PHE A 122 -3.37 15.04 -8.14
N ARG A 123 -3.57 14.57 -9.37
CA ARG A 123 -2.74 15.01 -10.51
C ARG A 123 -3.00 16.45 -10.90
N LYS A 124 -4.25 16.93 -10.84
CA LYS A 124 -4.57 18.35 -11.05
C LYS A 124 -3.96 19.19 -9.94
N LEU A 125 -4.10 18.76 -8.69
CA LEU A 125 -3.46 19.39 -7.54
C LEU A 125 -1.95 19.51 -7.70
N ASN A 126 -1.27 18.41 -8.08
CA ASN A 126 0.17 18.43 -8.33
C ASN A 126 0.61 19.47 -9.38
N ARG A 127 -0.25 19.82 -10.34
CA ARG A 127 0.08 20.84 -11.35
C ARG A 127 -0.26 22.26 -10.89
N GLY A 128 -1.23 22.43 -10.00
CA GLY A 128 -1.70 23.73 -9.55
C GLY A 128 -1.13 24.20 -8.21
N LEU A 129 -0.49 23.32 -7.42
CA LEU A 129 0.10 23.71 -6.13
C LEU A 129 1.16 24.80 -6.26
N GLU A 130 1.93 24.79 -7.35
CA GLU A 130 2.96 25.80 -7.61
C GLU A 130 2.34 27.19 -7.83
N ASP A 131 1.15 27.26 -8.44
CA ASP A 131 0.45 28.52 -8.73
C ASP A 131 0.17 29.33 -7.46
N VAL A 132 -0.08 28.65 -6.33
CA VAL A 132 -0.35 29.29 -5.02
C VAL A 132 0.87 30.06 -4.52
N GLY A 133 2.05 29.43 -4.56
CA GLY A 133 3.29 30.11 -4.17
C GLY A 133 3.75 31.14 -5.20
N GLU A 134 3.49 30.88 -6.48
CA GLU A 134 3.78 31.83 -7.56
C GLU A 134 2.98 33.12 -7.45
N LEU A 135 1.74 33.08 -6.93
CA LEU A 135 0.93 34.28 -6.67
C LEU A 135 1.71 35.29 -5.82
N TYR A 136 2.34 34.82 -4.74
CA TYR A 136 3.11 35.66 -3.84
C TYR A 136 4.46 36.05 -4.45
N LEU A 137 5.15 35.11 -5.09
CA LEU A 137 6.43 35.38 -5.75
C LEU A 137 6.30 36.47 -6.82
N LYS A 138 5.27 36.42 -7.66
CA LYS A 138 5.04 37.40 -8.74
C LYS A 138 4.94 38.82 -8.18
N GLN A 139 4.29 38.98 -7.03
CA GLN A 139 4.14 40.28 -6.37
C GLN A 139 5.46 40.74 -5.73
N PHE A 140 6.17 39.86 -5.02
CA PHE A 140 7.50 40.17 -4.47
C PHE A 140 8.50 40.55 -5.57
N LYS A 141 8.57 39.76 -6.64
CA LYS A 141 9.45 39.95 -7.81
C LYS A 141 9.16 41.25 -8.57
N LYS A 142 7.89 41.67 -8.62
CA LYS A 142 7.50 42.95 -9.23
C LYS A 142 8.09 44.14 -8.49
N HIS A 143 8.26 44.05 -7.17
CA HIS A 143 8.86 45.10 -6.36
C HIS A 143 10.39 45.00 -6.32
N ASP A 144 10.92 43.79 -6.08
CA ASP A 144 12.35 43.51 -6.10
C ASP A 144 12.64 42.17 -6.79
N LYS A 145 13.38 42.22 -7.90
CA LYS A 145 13.78 41.03 -8.66
C LYS A 145 14.72 40.10 -7.89
N ALA A 146 15.32 40.57 -6.79
CA ALA A 146 16.17 39.75 -5.94
C ALA A 146 15.42 38.57 -5.30
N TRP A 147 14.10 38.64 -5.15
CA TRP A 147 13.29 37.51 -4.62
C TRP A 147 13.29 36.26 -5.50
N ASP A 148 13.65 36.41 -6.78
CA ASP A 148 13.78 35.33 -7.76
C ASP A 148 15.16 34.65 -7.70
N LYS A 149 16.09 35.14 -6.88
CA LYS A 149 17.48 34.69 -6.88
C LYS A 149 17.78 33.78 -5.70
N ALA A 150 18.35 32.61 -5.99
CA ALA A 150 18.79 31.64 -4.99
C ALA A 150 19.76 32.26 -3.97
N GLU A 151 20.70 33.09 -4.43
CA GLU A 151 21.70 33.76 -3.58
C GLU A 151 21.05 34.69 -2.55
N THR A 152 19.94 35.34 -2.92
CA THR A 152 19.22 36.23 -2.01
C THR A 152 18.70 35.46 -0.81
N TRP A 153 18.05 34.32 -1.05
CA TRP A 153 17.51 33.46 0.01
C TRP A 153 18.60 32.82 0.85
N ALA A 154 19.65 32.32 0.22
CA ALA A 154 20.81 31.77 0.91
C ALA A 154 21.50 32.82 1.78
N SER A 155 21.60 34.08 1.32
CA SER A 155 22.17 35.18 2.12
C SER A 155 21.28 35.62 3.29
N LEU A 156 19.96 35.61 3.09
CA LEU A 156 18.98 35.98 4.11
C LEU A 156 18.93 34.94 5.24
N LEU A 157 18.80 33.65 4.87
CA LEU A 157 18.53 32.57 5.82
C LEU A 157 19.79 31.83 6.27
N GLY A 158 20.84 31.80 5.46
CA GLY A 158 22.08 31.08 5.78
C GLY A 158 23.03 31.87 6.66
N GLU A 159 23.77 31.15 7.50
CA GLU A 159 24.90 31.71 8.25
C GLU A 159 26.01 32.19 7.29
N PRO A 160 26.67 33.34 7.55
CA PRO A 160 27.74 33.85 6.67
C PRO A 160 28.90 32.88 6.43
N ALA A 161 29.29 32.11 7.44
CA ALA A 161 30.36 31.11 7.31
C ALA A 161 29.95 29.98 6.35
N TRP A 162 28.76 29.42 6.55
CA TRP A 162 28.19 28.42 5.65
C TRP A 162 28.05 28.93 4.22
N LEU A 163 27.56 30.16 4.03
CA LEU A 163 27.38 30.74 2.70
C LEU A 163 28.70 30.81 1.91
N ALA A 164 29.78 31.23 2.56
CA ALA A 164 31.10 31.30 1.94
C ALA A 164 31.63 29.91 1.53
N GLU A 165 31.39 28.88 2.35
CA GLU A 165 31.73 27.49 2.01
C GLU A 165 30.90 26.97 0.83
N GLN A 166 29.59 27.26 0.83
CA GLN A 166 28.66 26.84 -0.22
C GLN A 166 28.96 27.52 -1.57
N GLU A 167 29.37 28.79 -1.57
CA GLU A 167 29.78 29.50 -2.80
C GLU A 167 31.08 28.93 -3.39
N ALA A 168 31.99 28.46 -2.53
CA ALA A 168 33.25 27.83 -2.95
C ALA A 168 33.07 26.37 -3.40
N TRP A 169 31.97 25.72 -2.98
CA TRP A 169 31.72 24.30 -3.22
C TRP A 169 31.59 23.95 -4.71
N LYS A 170 32.16 22.79 -5.08
CA LYS A 170 32.07 22.23 -6.42
C LYS A 170 31.43 20.85 -6.41
N LYS A 171 30.65 20.57 -7.46
CA LYS A 171 29.99 19.27 -7.64
C LYS A 171 31.03 18.14 -7.61
N GLY A 172 30.85 17.18 -6.71
CA GLY A 172 31.75 16.05 -6.48
C GLY A 172 32.56 16.14 -5.19
N GLU A 173 32.55 17.28 -4.50
CA GLU A 173 33.14 17.46 -3.17
C GLU A 173 32.08 17.24 -2.07
N SER A 174 32.54 17.04 -0.82
CA SER A 174 31.64 17.03 0.34
C SER A 174 30.95 18.39 0.44
N GLN A 175 29.63 18.39 0.34
CA GLN A 175 28.84 19.61 0.39
C GLN A 175 28.63 20.07 1.85
N PRO A 176 28.79 21.37 2.17
CA PRO A 176 28.46 21.87 3.49
C PRO A 176 26.94 21.85 3.72
N GLU A 177 26.52 21.20 4.81
CA GLU A 177 25.11 21.14 5.23
C GLU A 177 24.58 22.53 5.59
N PHE A 178 23.35 22.85 5.19
CA PHE A 178 22.74 24.16 5.44
C PHE A 178 22.75 24.52 6.93
N VAL A 179 23.35 25.68 7.24
CA VAL A 179 23.31 26.25 8.59
C VAL A 179 22.45 27.49 8.61
N LEU A 180 21.41 27.46 9.43
CA LEU A 180 20.48 28.56 9.61
C LEU A 180 21.14 29.71 10.38
N ARG A 181 20.91 30.94 9.91
CA ARG A 181 21.28 32.18 10.60
C ARG A 181 20.52 32.34 11.92
N ASP A 182 21.26 32.71 12.96
CA ASP A 182 20.70 33.02 14.28
C ASP A 182 19.54 34.03 14.22
N GLY A 183 18.48 33.77 14.99
CA GLY A 183 17.29 34.62 15.09
C GLY A 183 16.28 34.46 13.95
N MET A 184 16.65 33.85 12.81
CA MET A 184 15.71 33.69 11.69
C MET A 184 14.58 32.70 11.98
N ALA A 185 14.82 31.68 12.82
CA ALA A 185 13.78 30.75 13.25
C ALA A 185 12.67 31.44 14.08
N GLU A 186 13.01 32.50 14.82
CA GLU A 186 12.04 33.28 15.60
C GLU A 186 11.36 34.34 14.73
N LEU A 187 12.13 34.96 13.83
CA LEU A 187 11.66 36.04 12.97
C LEU A 187 10.72 35.55 11.84
N LEU A 188 11.09 34.45 11.18
CA LEU A 188 10.39 33.88 10.03
C LEU A 188 10.21 32.35 10.20
N PRO A 189 9.46 31.90 11.21
CA PRO A 189 9.39 30.49 11.59
C PRO A 189 8.90 29.58 10.45
N ARG A 190 7.86 29.99 9.71
CA ARG A 190 7.30 29.17 8.61
C ARG A 190 8.24 29.15 7.41
N THR A 191 8.82 30.30 7.08
CA THR A 191 9.75 30.47 5.96
C THR A 191 10.98 29.61 6.18
N VAL A 192 11.53 29.62 7.40
CA VAL A 192 12.66 28.78 7.79
C VAL A 192 12.31 27.30 7.64
N GLN A 193 11.16 26.88 8.15
CA GLN A 193 10.74 25.48 8.06
C GLN A 193 10.57 25.03 6.60
N ALA A 194 9.94 25.85 5.75
CA ALA A 194 9.78 25.56 4.32
C ALA A 194 11.14 25.52 3.59
N TYR A 195 12.03 26.47 3.90
CA TYR A 195 13.36 26.55 3.29
C TYR A 195 14.29 25.41 3.74
N GLN A 196 14.18 24.96 4.99
CA GLN A 196 14.90 23.77 5.47
C GLN A 196 14.46 22.51 4.72
N LYS A 197 13.15 22.30 4.52
CA LYS A 197 12.66 21.17 3.71
C LYS A 197 13.17 21.20 2.27
N PHE A 198 13.27 22.40 1.68
CA PHE A 198 13.89 22.64 0.38
C PHE A 198 15.40 22.31 0.42
N ALA A 199 16.12 22.84 1.41
CA ALA A 199 17.55 22.63 1.60
C ALA A 199 17.91 21.15 1.73
N ASP A 200 17.21 20.43 2.61
CA ASP A 200 17.40 19.00 2.85
C ASP A 200 17.19 18.18 1.57
N PHE A 201 16.21 18.55 0.74
CA PHE A 201 15.95 17.84 -0.51
C PHE A 201 16.99 18.18 -1.59
N GLU A 202 17.27 19.46 -1.84
CA GLU A 202 18.21 19.85 -2.89
C GLU A 202 19.62 19.36 -2.56
N GLN A 203 20.06 19.41 -1.30
CA GLN A 203 21.38 18.92 -0.90
C GLN A 203 21.41 17.40 -0.73
N GLY A 204 20.44 16.82 -0.03
CA GLY A 204 20.45 15.40 0.34
C GLY A 204 19.98 14.44 -0.75
N VAL A 205 19.07 14.89 -1.63
CA VAL A 205 18.47 14.04 -2.69
C VAL A 205 19.03 14.41 -4.07
N GLU A 206 19.02 15.69 -4.42
CA GLU A 206 19.42 16.14 -5.76
C GLU A 206 20.94 16.46 -5.86
N GLY A 207 21.62 16.67 -4.72
CA GLY A 207 23.05 17.01 -4.67
C GLY A 207 23.36 18.34 -5.35
N LYS A 208 22.47 19.33 -5.20
CA LYS A 208 22.54 20.66 -5.80
C LYS A 208 22.88 21.75 -4.79
N SER A 209 23.31 22.88 -5.31
CA SER A 209 23.75 24.03 -4.51
C SER A 209 22.60 24.98 -4.23
N LEU A 210 22.39 25.33 -2.96
CA LEU A 210 21.32 26.25 -2.54
C LEU A 210 21.51 27.70 -3.00
N VAL A 211 22.72 28.06 -3.44
CA VAL A 211 22.99 29.38 -4.05
C VAL A 211 22.69 29.40 -5.56
N LYS A 212 22.25 28.28 -6.14
CA LYS A 212 21.94 28.16 -7.58
C LYS A 212 20.51 27.71 -7.88
N GLU A 213 19.88 27.02 -6.93
CA GLU A 213 18.51 26.54 -7.09
C GLU A 213 17.51 27.52 -6.47
N GLU A 214 16.49 27.89 -7.23
CA GLU A 214 15.41 28.74 -6.74
C GLU A 214 14.58 27.99 -5.68
N PRO A 215 14.21 28.64 -4.56
CA PRO A 215 13.38 27.99 -3.54
C PRO A 215 12.04 27.57 -4.11
N TRP A 216 11.49 26.49 -3.57
CA TRP A 216 10.15 26.03 -3.95
C TRP A 216 9.08 27.10 -3.69
N PRO A 217 8.00 27.17 -4.49
CA PRO A 217 6.93 28.15 -4.31
C PRO A 217 6.30 28.21 -2.90
N ILE A 218 6.29 27.08 -2.18
CA ILE A 218 5.84 27.01 -0.77
C ILE A 218 6.64 27.95 0.14
N VAL A 219 7.93 28.18 -0.12
CA VAL A 219 8.78 29.09 0.67
C VAL A 219 8.24 30.53 0.59
N HIS A 220 7.71 30.92 -0.57
CA HIS A 220 7.16 32.26 -0.78
C HIS A 220 5.79 32.42 -0.13
N THR A 221 5.00 31.34 -0.09
CA THR A 221 3.76 31.30 0.69
C THR A 221 4.05 31.46 2.18
N ALA A 222 5.06 30.74 2.68
CA ALA A 222 5.49 30.81 4.06
C ALA A 222 6.03 32.20 4.43
N LEU A 223 6.79 32.85 3.53
CA LEU A 223 7.23 34.24 3.70
C LEU A 223 6.04 35.19 3.84
N TYR A 224 5.03 35.10 2.97
CA TYR A 224 3.82 35.90 3.09
C TYR A 224 3.16 35.70 4.47
N GLN A 225 3.00 34.46 4.92
CA GLN A 225 2.38 34.16 6.21
C GLN A 225 3.17 34.72 7.40
N ASP A 226 4.50 34.64 7.37
CA ASP A 226 5.35 35.22 8.41
C ASP A 226 5.28 36.74 8.38
N LEU A 227 5.42 37.38 7.21
CA LEU A 227 5.34 38.85 7.08
C LEU A 227 3.97 39.41 7.49
N LYS A 228 2.91 38.62 7.37
CA LYS A 228 1.56 38.99 7.86
C LYS A 228 1.44 38.90 9.38
N SER A 229 2.21 38.04 10.04
CA SER A 229 2.04 37.70 11.47
C SER A 229 3.18 38.17 12.38
N GLN A 230 4.34 38.50 11.82
CA GLN A 230 5.56 38.87 12.54
C GLN A 230 5.99 40.29 12.19
N ASP A 231 6.59 40.99 13.15
CA ASP A 231 7.22 42.30 12.92
C ASP A 231 8.70 42.12 12.59
N VAL A 232 9.08 42.47 11.35
CA VAL A 232 10.45 42.38 10.84
C VAL A 232 11.21 43.72 10.86
N SER A 233 10.61 44.78 11.40
CA SER A 233 11.21 46.12 11.40
C SER A 233 12.54 46.19 12.15
N GLY A 234 12.70 45.36 13.18
CA GLY A 234 13.91 45.26 14.01
C GLY A 234 15.07 44.48 13.38
N TYR A 235 14.87 43.79 12.25
CA TYR A 235 15.92 43.01 11.61
C TYR A 235 16.98 43.91 10.95
N THR A 236 18.26 43.63 11.19
CA THR A 236 19.40 44.40 10.68
C THR A 236 20.44 43.55 9.94
N GLY A 237 20.12 42.28 9.64
CA GLY A 237 21.01 41.39 8.91
C GLY A 237 21.00 41.64 7.39
N PRO A 238 21.61 40.73 6.60
CA PRO A 238 21.57 40.78 5.14
C PRO A 238 20.14 40.79 4.62
N GLN A 239 19.94 41.53 3.53
CA GLN A 239 18.63 41.75 2.91
C GLN A 239 17.58 42.39 3.83
N ALA A 240 17.98 43.08 4.91
CA ALA A 240 17.04 43.73 5.83
C ALA A 240 16.12 44.73 5.15
N ASP A 241 16.65 45.59 4.27
CA ASP A 241 15.84 46.57 3.54
C ASP A 241 14.84 45.89 2.61
N MET A 242 15.26 44.82 1.93
CA MET A 242 14.40 44.00 1.05
C MET A 242 13.28 43.32 1.84
N LEU A 243 13.60 42.75 3.01
CA LEU A 243 12.62 42.10 3.89
C LEU A 243 11.59 43.11 4.44
N LYS A 244 12.04 44.29 4.86
CA LYS A 244 11.17 45.37 5.35
C LYS A 244 10.29 45.95 4.23
N ALA A 245 10.83 46.07 3.02
CA ALA A 245 10.06 46.48 1.85
C ALA A 245 8.97 45.44 1.52
N ALA A 246 9.30 44.14 1.58
CA ALA A 246 8.32 43.07 1.41
C ALA A 246 7.24 43.09 2.51
N ALA A 247 7.59 43.34 3.77
CA ALA A 247 6.63 43.49 4.86
C ALA A 247 5.66 44.67 4.61
N THR A 248 6.20 45.79 4.15
CA THR A 248 5.39 46.97 3.78
C THR A 248 4.46 46.67 2.61
N LEU A 249 4.94 45.89 1.63
CA LEU A 249 4.14 45.44 0.49
C LEU A 249 3.00 44.52 0.93
N VAL A 250 3.26 43.55 1.81
CA VAL A 250 2.24 42.62 2.34
C VAL A 250 1.17 43.35 3.16
N ALA A 251 1.54 44.43 3.85
CA ALA A 251 0.60 45.28 4.58
C ALA A 251 -0.26 46.18 3.67
N SER A 252 0.05 46.26 2.37
CA SER A 252 -0.72 47.05 1.40
C SER A 252 -2.09 46.42 1.11
N PRO A 253 -3.17 47.22 1.03
CA PRO A 253 -4.49 46.71 0.63
C PRO A 253 -4.53 46.18 -0.82
N ASP A 254 -3.56 46.57 -1.65
CA ASP A 254 -3.46 46.12 -3.04
C ASP A 254 -2.72 44.77 -3.19
N PHE A 255 -2.26 44.16 -2.09
CA PHE A 255 -1.59 42.87 -2.13
C PHE A 255 -2.62 41.75 -2.34
N GLU A 256 -2.50 41.03 -3.45
CA GLU A 256 -3.38 39.93 -3.81
C GLU A 256 -3.12 38.75 -2.87
N THR A 257 -4.20 38.20 -2.29
CA THR A 257 -4.14 37.08 -1.34
C THR A 257 -5.24 36.08 -1.67
N THR A 258 -5.04 34.84 -1.27
CA THR A 258 -6.02 33.76 -1.42
C THR A 258 -6.03 32.91 -0.16
N THR A 259 -7.19 32.38 0.20
CA THR A 259 -7.26 31.31 1.21
C THR A 259 -6.85 29.98 0.56
N PHE A 260 -6.30 29.06 1.35
CA PHE A 260 -5.95 27.72 0.87
C PHE A 260 -7.18 26.95 0.40
N SER A 261 -8.33 27.09 1.05
CA SER A 261 -9.58 26.50 0.58
C SER A 261 -10.01 27.06 -0.78
N GLU A 262 -9.86 28.37 -1.02
CA GLU A 262 -10.09 28.97 -2.34
C GLU A 262 -9.06 28.51 -3.38
N ALA A 263 -7.78 28.47 -3.04
CA ALA A 263 -6.73 27.97 -3.92
C ALA A 263 -6.99 26.51 -4.36
N PHE A 264 -7.37 25.64 -3.43
CA PHE A 264 -7.75 24.26 -3.74
C PHE A 264 -8.98 24.20 -4.65
N LYS A 265 -9.98 25.05 -4.40
CA LYS A 265 -11.19 25.17 -5.23
C LYS A 265 -10.89 25.63 -6.66
N GLU A 266 -9.97 26.58 -6.84
CA GLU A 266 -9.56 27.08 -8.16
C GLU A 266 -8.88 25.97 -8.99
N ILE A 267 -8.07 25.14 -8.34
CA ILE A 267 -7.44 23.97 -8.96
C ILE A 267 -8.50 22.90 -9.33
N ASP A 268 -9.33 22.52 -8.37
CA ASP A 268 -10.48 21.66 -8.61
C ASP A 268 -11.54 21.85 -7.52
N LYS A 269 -12.73 22.29 -7.93
CA LYS A 269 -13.90 22.50 -7.04
C LYS A 269 -14.25 21.28 -6.20
N ASP A 270 -13.85 20.09 -6.63
CA ASP A 270 -14.12 18.86 -5.90
C ASP A 270 -13.47 18.89 -4.52
N TRP A 271 -12.36 19.60 -4.28
CA TRP A 271 -11.76 19.74 -2.93
C TRP A 271 -12.69 20.34 -1.87
N LEU A 272 -13.80 20.98 -2.26
CA LEU A 272 -14.85 21.45 -1.34
C LEU A 272 -15.93 20.39 -1.07
N LYS A 273 -15.72 19.14 -1.50
CA LYS A 273 -16.59 18.01 -1.19
C LYS A 273 -16.12 17.36 0.12
N PRO A 274 -16.98 17.27 1.14
CA PRO A 274 -16.67 16.58 2.41
C PRO A 274 -16.13 15.17 2.21
N GLU A 275 -16.65 14.46 1.20
CA GLU A 275 -16.35 13.04 0.94
C GLU A 275 -14.86 12.79 0.68
N ILE A 276 -14.14 13.76 0.13
CA ILE A 276 -12.69 13.65 -0.12
C ILE A 276 -11.93 13.66 1.19
N TRP A 277 -12.24 14.62 2.05
CA TRP A 277 -11.59 14.79 3.35
C TRP A 277 -11.94 13.64 4.28
N GLN A 278 -13.20 13.20 4.26
CA GLN A 278 -13.66 12.00 4.96
C GLN A 278 -12.90 10.75 4.51
N THR A 279 -12.68 10.60 3.20
CA THR A 279 -11.87 9.49 2.65
C THR A 279 -10.42 9.61 3.15
N ILE A 280 -9.80 10.78 3.07
CA ILE A 280 -8.43 10.99 3.57
C ILE A 280 -8.36 10.63 5.07
N GLN A 281 -9.28 11.13 5.89
CA GLN A 281 -9.37 10.85 7.33
C GLN A 281 -9.53 9.34 7.60
N THR A 282 -10.47 8.68 6.91
CA THR A 282 -10.75 7.23 7.08
C THR A 282 -9.53 6.37 6.80
N PHE A 283 -8.71 6.76 5.81
CA PHE A 283 -7.51 6.03 5.40
C PHE A 283 -6.20 6.59 5.97
N SER A 284 -6.27 7.55 6.91
CA SER A 284 -5.12 8.09 7.65
C SER A 284 -4.51 7.16 8.70
N PRO A 285 -5.25 6.26 9.37
CA PRO A 285 -4.65 5.36 10.35
C PRO A 285 -3.60 4.43 9.74
N LYS A 286 -2.51 4.17 10.48
CA LYS A 286 -1.40 3.29 10.04
C LYS A 286 -1.86 1.88 9.65
N TYR A 287 -2.95 1.40 10.24
CA TYR A 287 -3.55 0.10 9.98
C TYR A 287 -4.96 0.28 9.42
N THR A 288 -5.28 -0.43 8.33
CA THR A 288 -6.62 -0.44 7.73
C THR A 288 -7.13 -1.86 7.57
N SER A 289 -8.39 -2.10 7.95
CA SER A 289 -9.10 -3.35 7.65
C SER A 289 -9.58 -3.43 6.20
N GLY A 290 -9.43 -2.36 5.40
CA GLY A 290 -10.01 -2.23 4.06
C GLY A 290 -9.65 -3.40 3.13
N TYR A 291 -8.40 -3.86 3.14
CA TYR A 291 -7.96 -4.97 2.30
C TYR A 291 -8.61 -6.32 2.67
N PHE A 292 -8.84 -6.57 3.97
CA PHE A 292 -9.56 -7.78 4.39
C PHE A 292 -11.04 -7.70 4.07
N LEU A 293 -11.65 -6.53 4.22
CA LEU A 293 -13.04 -6.30 3.83
C LEU A 293 -13.23 -6.55 2.33
N ASN A 294 -12.28 -6.11 1.50
CA ASN A 294 -12.31 -6.35 0.06
C ASN A 294 -12.34 -7.86 -0.28
N ALA A 295 -11.61 -8.70 0.46
CA ALA A 295 -11.58 -10.14 0.22
C ALA A 295 -12.95 -10.84 0.45
N VAL A 296 -13.83 -10.22 1.24
CA VAL A 296 -15.17 -10.71 1.55
C VAL A 296 -16.27 -9.86 0.92
N ASP A 297 -15.95 -9.17 -0.19
CA ASP A 297 -16.86 -8.30 -0.94
C ASP A 297 -17.47 -7.15 -0.10
N MET A 298 -16.77 -6.71 0.94
CA MET A 298 -17.07 -5.52 1.75
C MET A 298 -16.08 -4.39 1.45
N GLN A 299 -16.39 -3.17 1.88
CA GLN A 299 -15.52 -2.00 1.75
C GLN A 299 -15.63 -1.13 3.01
N LEU A 300 -14.55 -0.40 3.30
CA LEU A 300 -14.54 0.62 4.33
C LEU A 300 -14.87 1.97 3.68
N THR A 301 -15.96 2.58 4.09
CA THR A 301 -16.39 3.93 3.70
C THR A 301 -16.28 4.87 4.90
N PRO A 302 -16.38 6.20 4.70
CA PRO A 302 -16.49 7.15 5.80
C PRO A 302 -17.60 6.82 6.81
N ASP A 303 -18.71 6.28 6.33
CA ASP A 303 -19.87 5.93 7.15
C ASP A 303 -19.72 4.55 7.85
N GLY A 304 -18.64 3.81 7.55
CA GLY A 304 -18.30 2.56 8.20
C GLY A 304 -18.10 1.40 7.22
N ILE A 305 -18.43 0.18 7.65
CA ILE A 305 -18.26 -1.03 6.85
C ILE A 305 -19.53 -1.28 6.05
N GLU A 306 -19.41 -1.29 4.72
CA GLU A 306 -20.53 -1.51 3.81
C GLU A 306 -20.27 -2.67 2.86
N VAL A 307 -21.34 -3.31 2.39
CA VAL A 307 -21.23 -4.34 1.36
C VAL A 307 -21.03 -3.65 0.00
N ARG A 308 -20.06 -4.12 -0.79
CA ARG A 308 -19.81 -3.55 -2.12
C ARG A 308 -21.05 -3.62 -3.02
N ASN A 309 -21.09 -2.77 -4.03
CA ASN A 309 -22.13 -2.82 -5.06
C ASN A 309 -22.15 -4.18 -5.76
N GLU A 310 -23.33 -4.65 -6.17
CA GLU A 310 -23.54 -6.01 -6.73
C GLU A 310 -22.60 -6.34 -7.89
N ARG A 311 -22.29 -5.36 -8.75
CA ARG A 311 -21.38 -5.54 -9.90
C ARG A 311 -19.91 -5.78 -9.51
N GLN A 312 -19.53 -5.42 -8.28
CA GLN A 312 -18.17 -5.55 -7.76
C GLN A 312 -18.01 -6.74 -6.81
N ARG A 313 -19.10 -7.43 -6.44
CA ARG A 313 -19.06 -8.62 -5.57
C ARG A 313 -18.60 -9.84 -6.33
N ILE A 314 -17.28 -10.02 -6.43
CA ILE A 314 -16.67 -11.05 -7.26
C ILE A 314 -15.89 -12.05 -6.39
N TYR A 315 -15.30 -11.60 -5.28
CA TYR A 315 -14.33 -12.40 -4.54
C TYR A 315 -14.98 -13.58 -3.83
N MET A 316 -16.07 -13.38 -3.08
CA MET A 316 -16.76 -14.47 -2.37
C MET A 316 -17.36 -15.48 -3.34
N LEU A 317 -17.91 -14.99 -4.45
CA LEU A 317 -18.48 -15.83 -5.50
C LEU A 317 -17.40 -16.74 -6.13
N LEU A 318 -16.24 -16.18 -6.48
CA LEU A 318 -15.13 -16.96 -7.04
C LEU A 318 -14.55 -17.94 -6.01
N PHE A 319 -14.43 -17.50 -4.75
CA PHE A 319 -13.94 -18.35 -3.66
C PHE A 319 -14.84 -19.55 -3.42
N GLN A 320 -16.17 -19.33 -3.30
CA GLN A 320 -17.14 -20.40 -3.13
C GLN A 320 -17.13 -21.38 -4.32
N ARG A 321 -17.09 -20.87 -5.56
CA ARG A 321 -16.96 -21.72 -6.75
C ARG A 321 -15.71 -22.59 -6.69
N THR A 322 -14.57 -22.02 -6.29
CA THR A 322 -13.31 -22.76 -6.20
C THR A 322 -13.35 -23.87 -5.15
N ILE A 323 -13.91 -23.59 -3.96
CA ILE A 323 -14.06 -24.59 -2.89
C ILE A 323 -14.99 -25.73 -3.32
N ILE A 324 -16.15 -25.41 -3.89
CA ILE A 324 -17.11 -26.42 -4.34
C ILE A 324 -16.47 -27.30 -5.41
N MET A 325 -15.76 -26.69 -6.35
CA MET A 325 -15.07 -27.40 -7.43
C MET A 325 -13.97 -28.32 -6.93
N SER A 326 -13.08 -27.83 -6.06
CA SER A 326 -11.98 -28.64 -5.52
C SER A 326 -12.49 -29.79 -4.66
N LEU A 327 -13.54 -29.56 -3.87
CA LEU A 327 -14.17 -30.61 -3.07
C LEU A 327 -14.85 -31.65 -3.96
N ALA A 328 -15.59 -31.24 -4.99
CA ALA A 328 -16.25 -32.14 -5.92
C ALA A 328 -15.24 -33.02 -6.69
N ILE A 329 -14.14 -32.43 -7.16
CA ILE A 329 -13.05 -33.16 -7.84
C ILE A 329 -12.40 -34.14 -6.85
N THR A 330 -12.08 -33.69 -5.64
CA THR A 330 -11.44 -34.55 -4.62
C THR A 330 -12.32 -35.76 -4.28
N LEU A 331 -13.61 -35.56 -4.05
CA LEU A 331 -14.56 -36.64 -3.78
C LEU A 331 -14.70 -37.58 -4.98
N SER A 332 -14.77 -37.04 -6.19
CA SER A 332 -14.82 -37.85 -7.42
C SER A 332 -13.57 -38.70 -7.60
N CYS A 333 -12.39 -38.13 -7.36
CA CYS A 333 -11.11 -38.86 -7.38
C CYS A 333 -11.09 -39.98 -6.35
N ILE A 334 -11.55 -39.74 -5.11
CA ILE A 334 -11.62 -40.78 -4.07
C ILE A 334 -12.59 -41.90 -4.48
N LEU A 335 -13.79 -41.54 -4.97
CA LEU A 335 -14.82 -42.49 -5.38
C LEU A 335 -14.36 -43.38 -6.53
N LEU A 336 -13.57 -42.85 -7.47
CA LEU A 336 -13.04 -43.60 -8.61
C LEU A 336 -11.76 -44.37 -8.27
N ALA A 337 -10.85 -43.77 -7.49
CA ALA A 337 -9.57 -44.39 -7.15
C ALA A 337 -9.72 -45.53 -6.15
N TYR A 338 -10.65 -45.42 -5.18
CA TYR A 338 -10.81 -46.43 -4.13
C TYR A 338 -11.13 -47.83 -4.66
N PRO A 339 -12.11 -48.03 -5.57
CA PRO A 339 -12.37 -49.32 -6.19
C PRO A 339 -11.17 -49.86 -6.97
N VAL A 340 -10.45 -49.00 -7.69
CA VAL A 340 -9.28 -49.39 -8.47
C VAL A 340 -8.15 -49.85 -7.55
N SER A 341 -7.86 -49.11 -6.47
CA SER A 341 -6.88 -49.50 -5.46
C SER A 341 -7.27 -50.79 -4.74
N TYR A 342 -8.54 -50.95 -4.37
CA TYR A 342 -9.05 -52.17 -3.76
C TYR A 342 -8.90 -53.37 -4.71
N LEU A 343 -9.26 -53.21 -5.99
CA LEU A 343 -9.08 -54.26 -7.00
C LEU A 343 -7.61 -54.63 -7.17
N LEU A 344 -6.72 -53.64 -7.29
CA LEU A 344 -5.28 -53.85 -7.40
C LEU A 344 -4.69 -54.60 -6.20
N SER A 345 -5.20 -54.35 -5.00
CA SER A 345 -4.75 -55.04 -3.78
C SER A 345 -5.11 -56.53 -3.72
N ASN A 346 -6.13 -56.94 -4.48
CA ASN A 346 -6.66 -58.31 -4.48
C ASN A 346 -6.26 -59.14 -5.71
N LEU A 347 -5.61 -58.54 -6.71
CA LEU A 347 -5.25 -59.21 -7.97
C LEU A 347 -3.86 -59.89 -7.93
N PRO A 348 -3.65 -60.98 -8.69
CA PRO A 348 -2.32 -61.58 -8.87
C PRO A 348 -1.30 -60.59 -9.44
N MET A 349 -0.05 -60.63 -8.93
CA MET A 349 1.00 -59.63 -9.16
C MET A 349 1.23 -59.23 -10.64
N ARG A 350 1.08 -60.16 -11.60
CA ARG A 350 1.22 -59.85 -13.04
C ARG A 350 0.12 -58.93 -13.58
N LYS A 351 -1.14 -59.16 -13.17
CA LYS A 351 -2.29 -58.35 -13.60
C LYS A 351 -2.32 -57.00 -12.88
N ALA A 352 -1.93 -56.99 -11.60
CA ALA A 352 -1.80 -55.75 -10.81
C ALA A 352 -0.72 -54.82 -11.39
N ASN A 353 0.46 -55.35 -11.75
CA ASN A 353 1.52 -54.55 -12.37
C ASN A 353 1.10 -53.95 -13.72
N LEU A 354 0.37 -54.69 -14.56
CA LEU A 354 -0.16 -54.16 -15.82
C LEU A 354 -1.14 -53.00 -15.59
N LEU A 355 -2.09 -53.18 -14.67
CA LEU A 355 -3.06 -52.14 -14.32
C LEU A 355 -2.40 -50.91 -13.70
N MET A 356 -1.37 -51.09 -12.87
CA MET A 356 -0.60 -49.97 -12.29
C MET A 356 0.13 -49.16 -13.38
N ILE A 357 0.68 -49.81 -14.41
CA ILE A 357 1.26 -49.11 -15.56
C ILE A 357 0.19 -48.31 -16.31
N LEU A 358 -1.00 -48.87 -16.55
CA LEU A 358 -2.10 -48.17 -17.22
C LEU A 358 -2.58 -46.93 -16.46
N VAL A 359 -2.63 -47.00 -15.12
CA VAL A 359 -3.01 -45.86 -14.26
C VAL A 359 -1.93 -44.79 -14.20
N LEU A 360 -0.65 -45.18 -14.28
CA LEU A 360 0.46 -44.23 -14.27
C LEU A 360 0.71 -43.58 -15.63
N LEU A 361 0.35 -44.22 -16.75
CA LEU A 361 0.58 -43.71 -18.10
C LEU A 361 0.13 -42.23 -18.30
N PRO A 362 -1.06 -41.81 -17.83
CA PRO A 362 -1.50 -40.41 -17.92
C PRO A 362 -0.57 -39.42 -17.22
N PHE A 363 0.11 -39.82 -16.14
CA PHE A 363 1.06 -38.94 -15.43
C PHE A 363 2.23 -38.49 -16.32
N TRP A 364 2.63 -39.32 -17.30
CA TRP A 364 3.71 -39.02 -18.23
C TRP A 364 3.25 -38.18 -19.43
N THR A 365 1.94 -37.93 -19.56
CA THR A 365 1.39 -37.08 -20.61
C THR A 365 1.37 -35.62 -20.15
N SER A 366 1.75 -34.71 -21.05
CA SER A 366 1.75 -33.27 -20.77
C SER A 366 0.34 -32.78 -20.41
N LEU A 367 0.26 -31.96 -19.34
CA LEU A 367 -1.00 -31.36 -18.88
C LEU A 367 -1.71 -30.61 -20.02
N LEU A 368 -0.98 -29.87 -20.86
CA LEU A 368 -1.54 -29.11 -21.97
C LEU A 368 -2.22 -30.00 -23.02
N VAL A 369 -1.62 -31.15 -23.34
CA VAL A 369 -2.18 -32.11 -24.29
C VAL A 369 -3.46 -32.70 -23.72
N ARG A 370 -3.43 -33.10 -22.44
CA ARG A 370 -4.60 -33.64 -21.73
C ARG A 370 -5.76 -32.64 -21.69
N THR A 371 -5.50 -31.39 -21.29
CA THR A 371 -6.54 -30.34 -21.22
C THR A 371 -7.08 -29.99 -22.61
N SER A 372 -6.25 -30.03 -23.65
CA SER A 372 -6.68 -29.76 -25.03
C SER A 372 -7.54 -30.89 -25.60
N ALA A 373 -7.18 -32.15 -25.33
CA ALA A 373 -7.97 -33.32 -25.72
C ALA A 373 -9.37 -33.28 -25.07
N TRP A 374 -9.44 -33.02 -23.76
CA TRP A 374 -10.71 -32.86 -23.06
C TRP A 374 -11.53 -31.68 -23.58
N LYS A 375 -10.88 -30.55 -23.87
CA LYS A 375 -11.54 -29.39 -24.47
C LYS A 375 -12.23 -29.78 -25.78
N VAL A 376 -11.55 -30.52 -26.67
CA VAL A 376 -12.12 -30.99 -27.94
C VAL A 376 -13.26 -32.00 -27.72
N MET A 377 -13.10 -32.95 -26.80
CA MET A 377 -14.15 -33.94 -26.50
C MET A 377 -15.43 -33.32 -25.93
N LEU A 378 -15.30 -32.23 -25.14
CA LEU A 378 -16.40 -31.52 -24.48
C LEU A 378 -16.99 -30.36 -25.33
N GLN A 379 -16.49 -30.14 -26.55
CA GLN A 379 -17.10 -29.17 -27.47
C GLN A 379 -18.54 -29.56 -27.83
N GLN A 380 -19.34 -28.59 -28.30
CA GLN A 380 -20.70 -28.84 -28.78
C GLN A 380 -20.75 -29.89 -29.91
N GLN A 381 -19.73 -29.89 -30.78
CA GLN A 381 -19.51 -30.89 -31.83
C GLN A 381 -18.43 -31.92 -31.45
N GLY A 382 -18.19 -32.10 -30.15
CA GLY A 382 -17.23 -33.06 -29.64
C GLY A 382 -17.83 -34.47 -29.56
N VAL A 383 -16.93 -35.46 -29.49
CA VAL A 383 -17.26 -36.90 -29.47
C VAL A 383 -18.29 -37.27 -28.38
N ILE A 384 -18.26 -36.59 -27.23
CA ILE A 384 -19.20 -36.86 -26.12
C ILE A 384 -20.63 -36.44 -26.50
N ASN A 385 -20.81 -35.29 -27.13
CA ASN A 385 -22.14 -34.86 -27.57
C ASN A 385 -22.66 -35.74 -28.72
N ASP A 386 -21.80 -36.09 -29.67
CA ASP A 386 -22.19 -36.96 -30.79
C ASP A 386 -22.65 -38.35 -30.31
N THR A 387 -21.99 -38.90 -29.31
CA THR A 387 -22.40 -40.19 -28.71
C THR A 387 -23.71 -40.08 -27.91
N LEU A 388 -23.96 -38.96 -27.22
CA LEU A 388 -25.24 -38.71 -26.52
C LEU A 388 -26.43 -38.54 -27.48
N VAL A 389 -26.21 -37.86 -28.62
CA VAL A 389 -27.22 -37.73 -29.68
C VAL A 389 -27.49 -39.10 -30.33
N TRP A 390 -26.43 -39.87 -30.59
CA TRP A 390 -26.55 -41.23 -31.14
C TRP A 390 -27.32 -42.18 -30.21
N LEU A 391 -27.13 -42.08 -28.89
CA LEU A 391 -27.88 -42.84 -27.89
C LEU A 391 -29.33 -42.35 -27.72
N GLY A 392 -29.74 -41.29 -28.39
CA GLY A 392 -31.09 -40.70 -28.29
C GLY A 392 -31.36 -39.98 -26.98
N LEU A 393 -30.32 -39.69 -26.18
CA LEU A 393 -30.46 -39.00 -24.88
C LEU A 393 -30.63 -37.49 -25.03
N VAL A 394 -30.18 -36.93 -26.16
CA VAL A 394 -30.21 -35.50 -26.48
C VAL A 394 -30.58 -35.30 -27.95
N ALA A 395 -31.44 -34.33 -28.27
CA ALA A 395 -31.77 -33.98 -29.65
C ALA A 395 -30.62 -33.20 -30.31
N ASP A 396 -30.44 -33.35 -31.63
CA ASP A 396 -29.32 -32.73 -32.36
C ASP A 396 -29.32 -31.18 -32.26
N ASP A 397 -30.51 -30.58 -32.14
CA ASP A 397 -30.70 -29.14 -31.97
C ASP A 397 -30.43 -28.63 -30.53
N ASN A 398 -30.29 -29.54 -29.55
CA ASN A 398 -30.11 -29.18 -28.13
C ASN A 398 -28.84 -29.78 -27.52
N ARG A 399 -27.74 -29.78 -28.29
CA ARG A 399 -26.42 -30.24 -27.83
C ARG A 399 -25.95 -29.47 -26.59
N LEU A 400 -25.42 -30.20 -25.61
CA LEU A 400 -25.03 -29.63 -24.32
C LEU A 400 -23.76 -28.76 -24.46
N VAL A 401 -23.80 -27.56 -23.90
CA VAL A 401 -22.63 -26.67 -23.80
C VAL A 401 -21.81 -27.02 -22.57
N MET A 402 -20.90 -27.99 -22.72
CA MET A 402 -20.07 -28.50 -21.63
C MET A 402 -18.69 -27.83 -21.56
N ILE A 403 -18.25 -27.21 -22.65
CA ILE A 403 -17.01 -26.44 -22.71
C ILE A 403 -17.13 -25.12 -21.93
N ASN A 404 -16.10 -24.78 -21.14
CA ASN A 404 -16.04 -23.58 -20.27
C ASN A 404 -17.16 -23.48 -19.20
N ASN A 405 -17.80 -24.60 -18.87
CA ASN A 405 -18.76 -24.74 -17.78
C ASN A 405 -18.07 -25.42 -16.58
N GLN A 406 -18.55 -25.12 -15.37
CA GLN A 406 -18.27 -25.84 -14.14
C GLN A 406 -18.22 -27.37 -14.34
N LEU A 407 -19.23 -27.98 -14.97
CA LEU A 407 -19.30 -29.42 -15.19
C LEU A 407 -18.13 -29.95 -16.05
N GLY A 408 -17.82 -29.27 -17.15
CA GLY A 408 -16.70 -29.65 -18.02
C GLY A 408 -15.35 -29.55 -17.30
N THR A 409 -15.17 -28.56 -16.44
CA THR A 409 -13.97 -28.42 -15.62
C THR A 409 -13.83 -29.54 -14.59
N ILE A 410 -14.92 -29.97 -13.94
CA ILE A 410 -14.86 -31.12 -12.99
C ILE A 410 -14.43 -32.38 -13.74
N ILE A 411 -15.05 -32.67 -14.89
CA ILE A 411 -14.74 -33.88 -15.68
C ILE A 411 -13.28 -33.86 -16.13
N ALA A 412 -12.82 -32.75 -16.72
CA ALA A 412 -11.48 -32.64 -17.27
C ALA A 412 -10.37 -32.72 -16.19
N MET A 413 -10.64 -32.32 -14.95
CA MET A 413 -9.67 -32.32 -13.84
C MET A 413 -9.69 -33.62 -13.02
N THR A 414 -10.74 -34.43 -13.12
CA THR A 414 -10.86 -35.71 -12.41
C THR A 414 -10.06 -36.84 -13.10
N HIS A 415 -9.73 -36.67 -14.39
CA HIS A 415 -9.04 -37.64 -15.24
C HIS A 415 -7.62 -37.18 -15.62
#